data_AF-A0A9D6MQ33-F1
#
_entry.id   AF-A0A9D6MQ33-F1
#
_cell.length_a   1.000
_cell.length_b   1.000
_cell.length_c   1.000
_cell.angle_alpha   90.00
_cell.angle_beta   90.00
_cell.angle_gamma   90.00
#
_symmetry.space_group_name_H-M   'P 1'
#
loop_
_entity.id
_entity.type
_entity.pdbx_description
1 polymer ?
#
loop_
_entity_poly.entity_id
_entity_poly.type
_entity_poly.pdbx_seq_one_letter_code
_entity_poly.pdbx_strand_id
1 'polypeptide(L)'
;MNGLRGFVFLAMFLALAATARADEGLSPYLTVGVVNSPANDAAQKCADALTTGGFSVIGQYHPENKPGMVVVAYTRKDLQDLALKSPDRGLLAAVLKVGVKEEGGKSTVTMLNPEYLFLAYMMKYFDANSNALLKVAGDAKQALGAVGTSFAPFGGSLTTKNLMHYHYMFGMEYFNDPVILKVFSSFEEGVQTITKNLSAQKGNTSAVYALVDEQSKNAVFGVAMGDQKTGEPFFLPVIGEAHLSAMPYEIILSGETATMLHGRFRIALHWPSLTMVTFTKIISTPGDIERTMRSLAE
;
A
#
# COMPACT_ATOMS: atom_id res chain seq x y z
N MET A 1 -9.19 -52.34 64.62
CA MET A 1 -7.85 -52.04 64.07
C MET A 1 -7.92 -52.04 62.55
N ASN A 2 -7.83 -50.82 62.00
CA ASN A 2 -7.27 -50.41 60.71
C ASN A 2 -7.89 -50.89 59.38
N GLY A 3 -8.92 -50.14 58.94
CA GLY A 3 -8.79 -49.22 57.79
C GLY A 3 -8.54 -49.84 56.40
N LEU A 4 -9.63 -50.11 55.69
CA LEU A 4 -9.68 -50.66 54.34
C LEU A 4 -9.50 -49.55 53.27
N ARG A 5 -8.47 -49.71 52.43
CA ARG A 5 -8.33 -49.26 51.02
C ARG A 5 -8.64 -47.80 50.69
N GLY A 6 -7.61 -46.96 50.71
CA GLY A 6 -7.60 -45.64 50.06
C GLY A 6 -7.56 -45.77 48.52
N PHE A 7 -8.51 -45.12 47.85
CA PHE A 7 -8.51 -44.88 46.41
C PHE A 7 -7.35 -43.93 46.05
N VAL A 8 -6.40 -44.40 45.23
CA VAL A 8 -5.41 -43.53 44.59
C VAL A 8 -6.02 -42.99 43.30
N PHE A 9 -6.60 -41.78 43.34
CA PHE A 9 -6.94 -41.02 42.14
C PHE A 9 -5.67 -40.32 41.64
N LEU A 10 -5.02 -40.90 40.63
CA LEU A 10 -3.94 -40.24 39.89
C LEU A 10 -4.57 -39.26 38.91
N ALA A 11 -4.68 -37.99 39.28
CA ALA A 11 -5.07 -36.92 38.37
C ALA A 11 -3.89 -36.59 37.43
N MET A 12 -3.92 -37.13 36.22
CA MET A 12 -3.07 -36.68 35.11
C MET A 12 -3.52 -35.28 34.69
N PHE A 13 -2.81 -34.24 35.12
CA PHE A 13 -2.88 -32.92 34.52
C PHE A 13 -2.16 -32.96 33.17
N LEU A 14 -2.91 -33.15 32.08
CA LEU A 14 -2.40 -32.91 30.73
C LEU A 14 -2.26 -31.38 30.56
N ALA A 15 -1.07 -30.85 30.77
CA ALA A 15 -0.78 -29.47 30.39
C ALA A 15 -0.79 -29.39 28.85
N LEU A 16 -1.89 -28.89 28.27
CA LEU A 16 -1.88 -28.42 26.90
C LEU A 16 -0.89 -27.25 26.83
N ALA A 17 0.33 -27.54 26.38
CA ALA A 17 1.24 -26.50 25.93
C ALA A 17 0.66 -25.93 24.63
N ALA A 18 -0.15 -24.87 24.75
CA ALA A 18 -0.44 -24.01 23.63
C ALA A 18 0.89 -23.37 23.21
N THR A 19 1.47 -23.86 22.12
CA THR A 19 2.58 -23.18 21.46
C THR A 19 2.01 -21.88 20.91
N ALA A 20 2.18 -20.79 21.67
CA ALA A 20 2.01 -19.45 21.13
C ALA A 20 3.03 -19.31 20.00
N ARG A 21 2.58 -19.48 18.75
CA ARG A 21 3.39 -19.09 17.59
C ARG A 21 3.57 -17.59 17.72
N ALA A 22 4.81 -17.14 17.88
CA ALA A 22 5.12 -15.74 17.70
C ALA A 22 4.68 -15.37 16.28
N ASP A 23 3.83 -14.36 16.16
CA ASP A 23 3.39 -13.80 14.88
C ASP A 23 4.64 -13.26 14.18
N GLU A 24 5.12 -13.99 13.18
CA GLU A 24 6.25 -13.56 12.36
C GLU A 24 5.85 -12.26 11.67
N GLY A 25 6.57 -11.17 11.94
CA GLY A 25 6.18 -9.86 11.43
C GLY A 25 6.29 -9.79 9.89
N LEU A 26 5.36 -9.07 9.29
CA LEU A 26 5.28 -8.85 7.85
C LEU A 26 6.03 -7.58 7.44
N SER A 27 6.77 -7.70 6.35
CA SER A 27 7.42 -6.56 5.69
C SER A 27 6.51 -5.88 4.67
N PRO A 28 6.61 -4.55 4.49
CA PRO A 28 5.80 -3.81 3.52
C PRO A 28 6.12 -4.16 2.06
N TYR A 29 7.32 -4.67 1.78
CA TYR A 29 7.75 -4.99 0.41
C TYR A 29 8.44 -6.32 0.31
N LEU A 30 8.38 -6.90 -0.89
CA LEU A 30 9.09 -8.10 -1.28
C LEU A 30 9.97 -7.79 -2.50
N THR A 31 11.24 -8.17 -2.47
CA THR A 31 12.10 -8.15 -3.65
C THR A 31 11.75 -9.34 -4.53
N VAL A 32 11.15 -9.11 -5.69
CA VAL A 32 10.79 -10.16 -6.66
C VAL A 32 12.07 -10.79 -7.24
N GLY A 33 13.03 -9.96 -7.63
CA GLY A 33 14.34 -10.39 -8.13
C GLY A 33 15.11 -9.27 -8.82
N VAL A 34 16.28 -9.62 -9.36
CA VAL A 34 17.10 -8.75 -10.21
C VAL A 34 17.08 -9.30 -11.63
N VAL A 35 16.75 -8.45 -12.60
CA VAL A 35 16.73 -8.81 -14.02
C VAL A 35 17.79 -8.04 -14.80
N ASN A 36 18.43 -8.70 -15.77
CA ASN A 36 19.44 -8.09 -16.62
C ASN A 36 18.79 -7.37 -17.82
N SER A 37 17.99 -6.34 -17.53
CA SER A 37 17.38 -5.47 -18.54
C SER A 37 17.14 -4.07 -17.96
N PRO A 38 17.01 -3.03 -18.82
CA PRO A 38 16.61 -1.69 -18.39
C PRO A 38 15.27 -1.66 -17.65
N ALA A 39 15.02 -0.58 -16.89
CA ALA A 39 13.84 -0.45 -16.03
C ALA A 39 12.53 -0.61 -16.79
N ASN A 40 12.40 0.00 -17.96
CA ASN A 40 11.19 -0.07 -18.78
C ASN A 40 10.89 -1.49 -19.27
N ASP A 41 11.90 -2.21 -19.74
CA ASP A 41 11.73 -3.60 -20.19
C ASP A 41 11.37 -4.53 -19.03
N ALA A 42 11.97 -4.31 -17.86
CA ALA A 42 11.66 -5.04 -16.64
C ALA A 42 10.23 -4.76 -16.15
N ALA A 43 9.79 -3.50 -16.22
CA ALA A 43 8.42 -3.10 -15.89
C ALA A 43 7.40 -3.72 -16.86
N GLN A 44 7.71 -3.73 -18.17
CA GLN A 44 6.85 -4.37 -19.17
C GLN A 44 6.71 -5.88 -18.90
N LYS A 45 7.80 -6.58 -18.58
CA LYS A 45 7.73 -8.00 -18.18
C LYS A 45 6.84 -8.22 -16.95
N CYS A 46 6.86 -7.31 -15.98
CA CYS A 46 5.96 -7.37 -14.82
C CYS A 46 4.51 -7.16 -15.26
N ALA A 47 4.23 -6.16 -16.10
CA ALA A 47 2.90 -5.88 -16.62
C ALA A 47 2.32 -7.08 -17.39
N ASP A 48 3.12 -7.71 -18.24
CA ASP A 48 2.73 -8.89 -19.03
C ASP A 48 2.45 -10.10 -18.13
N ALA A 49 3.32 -10.34 -17.15
CA ALA A 49 3.16 -11.43 -16.18
C ALA A 49 1.89 -11.25 -15.34
N LEU A 50 1.62 -10.04 -14.84
CA LEU A 50 0.41 -9.70 -14.10
C LEU A 50 -0.84 -9.85 -14.96
N THR A 51 -0.80 -9.39 -16.21
CA THR A 51 -1.92 -9.54 -17.16
C THR A 51 -2.21 -11.01 -17.45
N THR A 52 -1.17 -11.82 -17.65
CA THR A 52 -1.29 -13.29 -17.81
C THR A 52 -1.87 -13.94 -16.56
N GLY A 53 -1.55 -13.41 -15.37
CA GLY A 53 -2.13 -13.81 -14.08
C GLY A 53 -3.56 -13.30 -13.82
N GLY A 54 -4.21 -12.66 -14.79
CA GLY A 54 -5.58 -12.16 -14.69
C GLY A 54 -5.73 -10.84 -13.95
N PHE A 55 -4.64 -10.10 -13.73
CA PHE A 55 -4.70 -8.73 -13.22
C PHE A 55 -4.84 -7.73 -14.38
N SER A 56 -5.37 -6.55 -14.08
CA SER A 56 -5.38 -5.41 -14.99
C SER A 56 -4.30 -4.42 -14.57
N VAL A 57 -3.39 -4.10 -15.48
CA VAL A 57 -2.45 -2.98 -15.31
C VAL A 57 -3.19 -1.70 -15.67
N ILE A 58 -3.26 -0.76 -14.73
CA ILE A 58 -4.10 0.45 -14.84
C ILE A 58 -3.30 1.75 -14.79
N GLY A 59 -1.99 1.65 -14.59
CA GLY A 59 -1.12 2.82 -14.56
C GLY A 59 0.35 2.44 -14.57
N GLN A 60 1.16 3.28 -15.20
CA GLN A 60 2.61 3.21 -15.15
C GLN A 60 3.19 4.61 -15.20
N TYR A 61 4.20 4.89 -14.39
CA TYR A 61 4.90 6.17 -14.43
C TYR A 61 6.32 6.07 -13.88
N HIS A 62 7.06 7.17 -14.00
CA HIS A 62 8.45 7.30 -13.55
C HIS A 62 8.52 8.16 -12.28
N PRO A 63 8.67 7.56 -11.08
CA PRO A 63 8.90 8.32 -9.87
C PRO A 63 10.06 9.29 -10.02
N GLU A 64 9.92 10.47 -9.44
CA GLU A 64 10.91 11.56 -9.51
C GLU A 64 11.24 12.05 -10.94
N ASN A 65 10.46 11.65 -11.95
CA ASN A 65 10.77 11.81 -13.37
C ASN A 65 12.10 11.14 -13.79
N LYS A 66 12.55 10.09 -13.08
CA LYS A 66 13.76 9.34 -13.40
C LYS A 66 13.44 8.15 -14.32
N PRO A 67 14.00 8.06 -15.54
CA PRO A 67 13.69 6.97 -16.47
C PRO A 67 14.15 5.58 -15.98
N GLY A 68 15.16 5.54 -15.11
CA GLY A 68 15.63 4.32 -14.44
C GLY A 68 14.74 3.85 -13.29
N MET A 69 13.62 4.52 -13.04
CA MET A 69 12.63 4.13 -12.03
C MET A 69 11.27 4.01 -12.69
N VAL A 70 10.57 2.90 -12.44
CA VAL A 70 9.23 2.67 -12.97
C VAL A 70 8.36 2.09 -11.88
N VAL A 71 7.15 2.61 -11.73
CA VAL A 71 6.10 1.98 -10.93
C VAL A 71 4.98 1.53 -11.85
N VAL A 72 4.54 0.29 -11.68
CA VAL A 72 3.40 -0.31 -12.37
C VAL A 72 2.29 -0.53 -11.35
N ALA A 73 1.15 0.13 -11.55
CA ALA A 73 -0.05 0.01 -10.74
C ALA A 73 -1.01 -1.01 -11.37
N TYR A 74 -1.48 -1.97 -10.58
CA TYR A 74 -2.33 -3.05 -11.05
C TYR A 74 -3.43 -3.40 -10.04
N THR A 75 -4.50 -3.99 -10.54
CA THR A 75 -5.71 -4.32 -9.79
C THR A 75 -6.33 -5.61 -10.33
N ARG A 76 -7.37 -6.12 -9.66
CA ARG A 76 -8.26 -7.15 -10.21
C ARG A 76 -9.70 -6.88 -9.76
N LYS A 77 -10.69 -7.38 -10.50
CA LYS A 77 -12.11 -7.08 -10.21
C LYS A 77 -12.55 -7.60 -8.85
N ASP A 78 -12.15 -8.82 -8.47
CA ASP A 78 -12.42 -9.39 -7.15
C ASP A 78 -11.77 -8.57 -6.03
N LEU A 79 -10.56 -8.04 -6.25
CA LEU A 79 -9.88 -7.14 -5.31
C LEU A 79 -10.65 -5.83 -5.13
N GLN A 80 -11.16 -5.23 -6.20
CA GLN A 80 -12.00 -4.03 -6.13
C GLN A 80 -13.29 -4.31 -5.32
N ASP A 81 -13.94 -5.44 -5.56
CA ASP A 81 -15.17 -5.83 -4.86
C ASP A 81 -14.92 -6.11 -3.36
N LEU A 82 -13.77 -6.68 -3.02
CA LEU A 82 -13.33 -6.88 -1.64
C LEU A 82 -13.02 -5.55 -0.96
N ALA A 83 -12.31 -4.66 -1.64
CA ALA A 83 -11.99 -3.32 -1.16
C ALA A 83 -13.26 -2.53 -0.82
N LEU A 84 -14.28 -2.56 -1.69
CA LEU A 84 -15.57 -1.90 -1.48
C LEU A 84 -16.39 -2.44 -0.28
N LYS A 85 -15.96 -3.52 0.38
CA LYS A 85 -16.53 -3.93 1.67
C LYS A 85 -16.20 -2.96 2.81
N SER A 86 -15.12 -2.18 2.66
CA SER A 86 -14.80 -1.05 3.54
C SER A 86 -15.37 0.24 2.91
N PRO A 87 -16.48 0.78 3.42
CA PRO A 87 -17.36 1.70 2.68
C PRO A 87 -16.74 3.07 2.36
N ASP A 88 -15.85 3.57 3.22
CA ASP A 88 -15.30 4.92 3.03
C ASP A 88 -14.04 4.89 2.17
N ARG A 89 -12.99 4.19 2.63
CA ARG A 89 -11.65 4.28 2.05
C ARG A 89 -11.08 2.94 1.59
N GLY A 90 -11.97 1.96 1.40
CA GLY A 90 -11.60 0.62 0.98
C GLY A 90 -10.82 0.57 -0.34
N LEU A 91 -11.18 1.42 -1.31
CA LEU A 91 -10.49 1.47 -2.61
C LEU A 91 -9.00 1.84 -2.52
N LEU A 92 -8.51 2.39 -1.40
CA LEU A 92 -7.06 2.54 -1.16
C LEU A 92 -6.32 1.19 -1.14
N ALA A 93 -7.01 0.09 -0.81
CA ALA A 93 -6.47 -1.26 -0.84
C ALA A 93 -6.67 -1.96 -2.21
N ALA A 94 -7.37 -1.33 -3.16
CA ALA A 94 -7.73 -1.95 -4.44
C ALA A 94 -6.61 -1.94 -5.48
N VAL A 95 -5.55 -1.15 -5.26
CA VAL A 95 -4.46 -0.99 -6.23
C VAL A 95 -3.13 -1.38 -5.60
N LEU A 96 -2.54 -2.44 -6.15
CA LEU A 96 -1.23 -2.94 -5.81
C LEU A 96 -0.18 -2.35 -6.75
N LYS A 97 1.08 -2.35 -6.33
CA LYS A 97 2.19 -1.75 -7.10
C LYS A 97 3.41 -2.66 -7.18
N VAL A 98 4.04 -2.66 -8.35
CA VAL A 98 5.41 -3.12 -8.58
C VAL A 98 6.28 -1.92 -8.84
N GLY A 99 7.47 -1.90 -8.25
CA GLY A 99 8.49 -0.88 -8.42
C GLY A 99 9.74 -1.50 -9.02
N VAL A 100 10.30 -0.83 -10.02
CA VAL A 100 11.49 -1.26 -10.75
C VAL A 100 12.52 -0.14 -10.66
N LYS A 101 13.72 -0.47 -10.18
CA LYS A 101 14.85 0.46 -10.10
C LYS A 101 16.05 -0.10 -10.84
N GLU A 102 16.55 0.63 -11.82
CA GLU A 102 17.73 0.29 -12.60
C GLU A 102 19.00 0.87 -11.98
N GLU A 103 20.01 0.02 -11.82
CA GLU A 103 21.37 0.39 -11.42
C GLU A 103 22.37 -0.46 -12.22
N GLY A 104 23.25 0.19 -12.99
CA GLY A 104 24.31 -0.51 -13.74
C GLY A 104 23.81 -1.49 -14.81
N GLY A 105 22.71 -1.15 -15.51
CA GLY A 105 22.12 -1.99 -16.57
C GLY A 105 21.37 -3.22 -16.06
N LYS A 106 21.14 -3.30 -14.74
CA LYS A 106 20.31 -4.33 -14.08
C LYS A 106 19.17 -3.64 -13.36
N SER A 107 17.99 -4.26 -13.38
CA SER A 107 16.82 -3.74 -12.69
C SER A 107 16.45 -4.61 -11.50
N THR A 108 16.36 -4.00 -10.33
CA THR A 108 15.78 -4.61 -9.14
C THR A 108 14.26 -4.42 -9.18
N VAL A 109 13.53 -5.52 -9.14
CA VAL A 109 12.06 -5.54 -9.13
C VAL A 109 11.57 -5.80 -7.71
N THR A 110 10.67 -4.96 -7.23
CA THR A 110 10.06 -5.04 -5.90
C THR A 110 8.55 -4.98 -6.04
N MET A 111 7.81 -5.61 -5.13
CA MET A 111 6.36 -5.47 -5.05
C MET A 111 5.95 -4.98 -3.67
N LEU A 112 4.89 -4.18 -3.62
CA LEU A 112 4.15 -3.95 -2.38
C LEU A 112 3.63 -5.29 -1.89
N ASN A 113 3.91 -5.65 -0.63
CA ASN A 113 3.37 -6.85 -0.01
C ASN A 113 1.84 -6.67 0.15
N PRO A 114 1.01 -7.40 -0.60
CA PRO A 114 -0.43 -7.17 -0.59
C PRO A 114 -1.04 -7.49 0.77
N GLU A 115 -0.56 -8.54 1.45
CA GLU A 115 -1.05 -8.91 2.79
C GLU A 115 -0.79 -7.80 3.82
N TYR A 116 0.40 -7.20 3.79
CA TYR A 116 0.74 -6.05 4.64
C TYR A 116 -0.23 -4.89 4.43
N LEU A 117 -0.49 -4.53 3.16
CA LEU A 117 -1.43 -3.48 2.80
C LEU A 117 -2.85 -3.81 3.27
N PHE A 118 -3.31 -5.03 3.01
CA PHE A 118 -4.68 -5.45 3.34
C PHE A 118 -4.92 -5.42 4.85
N LEU A 119 -3.97 -5.89 5.66
CA LEU A 119 -4.08 -5.80 7.11
C LEU A 119 -4.21 -4.34 7.58
N ALA A 120 -3.39 -3.44 7.02
CA ALA A 120 -3.37 -2.03 7.42
C ALA A 120 -4.61 -1.25 6.94
N TYR A 121 -5.12 -1.54 5.74
CA TYR A 121 -6.15 -0.71 5.09
C TYR A 121 -7.55 -1.31 5.19
N MET A 122 -7.67 -2.64 5.30
CA MET A 122 -8.96 -3.31 5.51
C MET A 122 -9.30 -3.45 7.00
N MET A 123 -8.29 -3.50 7.89
CA MET A 123 -8.46 -3.59 9.35
C MET A 123 -9.51 -4.66 9.73
N LYS A 124 -10.61 -4.28 10.40
CA LYS A 124 -11.72 -5.18 10.76
C LYS A 124 -12.38 -5.90 9.57
N TYR A 125 -12.28 -5.35 8.37
CA TYR A 125 -12.79 -5.97 7.14
C TYR A 125 -11.83 -7.03 6.57
N PHE A 126 -10.58 -7.09 7.05
CA PHE A 126 -9.64 -8.14 6.68
C PHE A 126 -10.14 -9.50 7.17
N ASP A 127 -10.45 -9.67 8.46
CA ASP A 127 -10.78 -10.97 9.05
C ASP A 127 -11.91 -11.69 8.30
N ALA A 128 -13.00 -10.95 8.02
CA ALA A 128 -14.17 -11.47 7.30
C ALA A 128 -13.89 -11.84 5.84
N ASN A 129 -12.80 -11.33 5.25
CA ASN A 129 -12.46 -11.48 3.83
C ASN A 129 -11.05 -12.06 3.62
N SER A 130 -10.41 -12.55 4.68
CA SER A 130 -8.98 -12.88 4.73
C SER A 130 -8.59 -13.90 3.67
N ASN A 131 -9.35 -15.00 3.54
CA ASN A 131 -9.11 -16.02 2.52
C ASN A 131 -9.10 -15.45 1.09
N ALA A 132 -10.03 -14.56 0.76
CA ALA A 132 -10.14 -13.99 -0.59
C ALA A 132 -9.02 -12.96 -0.85
N LEU A 133 -8.71 -12.12 0.14
CA LEU A 133 -7.60 -11.16 0.08
C LEU A 133 -6.25 -11.86 -0.04
N LEU A 134 -6.00 -12.89 0.78
CA LEU A 134 -4.76 -13.68 0.72
C LEU A 134 -4.66 -14.48 -0.58
N LYS A 135 -5.78 -14.90 -1.18
CA LYS A 135 -5.78 -15.49 -2.52
C LYS A 135 -5.29 -14.47 -3.56
N VAL A 136 -5.79 -13.23 -3.55
CA VAL A 136 -5.31 -12.16 -4.44
C VAL A 136 -3.81 -11.94 -4.24
N ALA A 137 -3.33 -11.89 -2.99
CA ALA A 137 -1.92 -11.73 -2.67
C ALA A 137 -1.06 -12.88 -3.25
N GLY A 138 -1.51 -14.12 -3.07
CA GLY A 138 -0.85 -15.31 -3.59
C GLY A 138 -0.82 -15.34 -5.11
N ASP A 139 -1.93 -15.01 -5.77
CA ASP A 139 -2.02 -14.95 -7.24
C ASP A 139 -1.07 -13.87 -7.81
N ALA A 140 -0.97 -12.70 -7.17
CA ALA A 140 -0.05 -11.64 -7.59
C ALA A 140 1.42 -12.08 -7.47
N LYS A 141 1.77 -12.72 -6.34
CA LYS A 141 3.10 -13.30 -6.13
C LYS A 141 3.41 -14.40 -7.16
N GLN A 142 2.45 -15.27 -7.44
CA GLN A 142 2.59 -16.33 -8.44
C GLN A 142 2.83 -15.75 -9.85
N ALA A 143 2.05 -14.75 -10.25
CA ALA A 143 2.21 -14.07 -11.54
C ALA A 143 3.63 -13.49 -11.69
N LEU A 144 4.10 -12.75 -10.69
CA LEU A 144 5.44 -12.16 -10.70
C LEU A 144 6.58 -13.18 -10.58
N GLY A 145 6.27 -14.45 -10.27
CA GLY A 145 7.21 -15.56 -10.31
C GLY A 145 7.86 -15.77 -11.68
N ALA A 146 7.21 -15.32 -12.76
CA ALA A 146 7.77 -15.31 -14.11
C ALA A 146 8.91 -14.29 -14.31
N VAL A 147 8.99 -13.28 -13.43
CA VAL A 147 10.02 -12.22 -13.47
C VAL A 147 11.17 -12.53 -12.51
N GLY A 148 10.84 -13.03 -11.32
CA GLY A 148 11.82 -13.40 -10.31
C GLY A 148 11.19 -14.22 -9.19
N THR A 149 12.01 -15.02 -8.51
CA THR A 149 11.56 -16.01 -7.53
C THR A 149 12.04 -15.74 -6.11
N SER A 150 12.73 -14.62 -5.87
CA SER A 150 13.34 -14.32 -4.57
C SER A 150 12.29 -14.07 -3.50
N PHE A 151 11.37 -13.13 -3.77
CA PHE A 151 10.36 -12.63 -2.84
C PHE A 151 10.89 -12.34 -1.42
N ALA A 152 12.13 -11.83 -1.33
CA ALA A 152 12.78 -11.57 -0.05
C ALA A 152 12.12 -10.35 0.63
N PRO A 153 11.71 -10.46 1.91
CA PRO A 153 11.07 -9.36 2.62
C PRO A 153 12.06 -8.24 2.95
N PHE A 154 11.62 -6.97 2.82
CA PHE A 154 12.43 -5.81 3.20
C PHE A 154 11.58 -4.58 3.60
N GLY A 155 12.24 -3.57 4.15
CA GLY A 155 11.61 -2.29 4.52
C GLY A 155 11.21 -2.16 5.99
N GLY A 156 11.49 -3.19 6.80
CA GLY A 156 11.09 -3.32 8.21
C GLY A 156 10.05 -4.42 8.39
N SER A 157 9.52 -4.58 9.59
CA SER A 157 8.58 -5.68 9.90
C SER A 157 7.61 -5.26 11.01
N LEU A 158 6.33 -5.60 10.85
CA LEU A 158 5.26 -5.37 11.83
C LEU A 158 4.40 -6.62 11.98
N THR A 159 3.94 -6.91 13.19
CA THR A 159 3.02 -8.02 13.44
C THR A 159 1.66 -7.76 12.79
N THR A 160 0.91 -8.82 12.50
CA THR A 160 -0.45 -8.78 11.98
C THR A 160 -1.35 -7.90 12.84
N LYS A 161 -1.25 -8.06 14.17
CA LYS A 161 -2.00 -7.23 15.14
C LYS A 161 -1.63 -5.74 15.04
N ASN A 162 -0.34 -5.42 14.92
CA ASN A 162 0.11 -4.04 14.79
C ASN A 162 -0.32 -3.43 13.46
N LEU A 163 -0.45 -4.20 12.38
CA LEU A 163 -0.96 -3.70 11.11
C LEU A 163 -2.45 -3.37 11.17
N MET A 164 -3.28 -4.28 11.71
CA MET A 164 -4.73 -4.07 11.81
C MET A 164 -5.13 -2.90 12.72
N HIS A 165 -4.28 -2.57 13.70
CA HIS A 165 -4.47 -1.47 14.63
C HIS A 165 -3.36 -0.42 14.50
N TYR A 166 -2.84 -0.24 13.28
CA TYR A 166 -1.63 0.54 13.09
C TYR A 166 -1.75 1.96 13.64
N HIS A 167 -0.81 2.27 14.52
CA HIS A 167 -0.61 3.58 15.11
C HIS A 167 0.88 3.72 15.37
N TYR A 168 1.51 4.68 14.71
CA TYR A 168 2.96 4.78 14.76
C TYR A 168 3.47 5.13 16.17
N MET A 169 2.96 6.23 16.75
CA MET A 169 3.30 6.70 18.09
C MET A 169 2.15 7.53 18.66
N PHE A 170 2.15 7.72 19.99
CA PHE A 170 1.22 8.62 20.66
C PHE A 170 1.22 10.02 20.00
N GLY A 171 0.03 10.55 19.70
CA GLY A 171 -0.14 11.85 19.02
C GLY A 171 0.07 11.83 17.50
N MET A 172 0.22 10.64 16.89
CA MET A 172 0.16 10.45 15.43
C MET A 172 -1.26 10.07 15.00
N GLU A 173 -1.53 10.20 13.70
CA GLU A 173 -2.82 9.90 13.08
C GLU A 173 -3.02 8.39 12.90
N TYR A 174 -4.28 7.95 12.92
CA TYR A 174 -4.70 6.60 12.55
C TYR A 174 -5.11 6.53 11.08
N PHE A 175 -5.34 5.30 10.57
CA PHE A 175 -5.95 5.12 9.25
C PHE A 175 -7.28 5.88 9.17
N ASN A 176 -8.05 5.94 10.26
CA ASN A 176 -9.36 6.60 10.33
C ASN A 176 -9.32 8.10 10.60
N ASP A 177 -8.13 8.73 10.60
CA ASP A 177 -7.96 10.17 10.70
C ASP A 177 -7.44 10.74 9.36
N PRO A 178 -8.24 10.69 8.28
CA PRO A 178 -7.80 11.21 6.99
C PRO A 178 -7.74 12.74 7.01
N VAL A 179 -6.99 13.31 6.07
CA VAL A 179 -7.08 14.73 5.76
C VAL A 179 -8.24 14.95 4.80
N ILE A 180 -9.21 15.79 5.19
CA ILE A 180 -10.26 16.25 4.29
C ILE A 180 -9.66 17.30 3.34
N LEU A 181 -9.68 17.00 2.05
CA LEU A 181 -9.18 17.88 0.99
C LEU A 181 -10.28 18.86 0.58
N LYS A 182 -11.49 18.35 0.30
CA LYS A 182 -12.66 19.14 -0.05
C LYS A 182 -13.93 18.31 0.10
N VAL A 183 -15.05 19.00 0.37
CA VAL A 183 -16.40 18.46 0.20
C VAL A 183 -17.01 19.13 -1.01
N PHE A 184 -17.36 18.34 -2.02
CA PHE A 184 -18.00 18.78 -3.26
C PHE A 184 -19.52 18.84 -3.11
N SER A 185 -20.21 19.43 -4.09
CA SER A 185 -21.67 19.41 -4.16
C SER A 185 -22.23 18.07 -4.67
N SER A 186 -21.42 17.29 -5.39
CA SER A 186 -21.76 15.91 -5.79
C SER A 186 -20.50 15.07 -6.02
N PHE A 187 -20.66 13.74 -6.05
CA PHE A 187 -19.59 12.82 -6.43
C PHE A 187 -19.05 13.12 -7.83
N GLU A 188 -19.95 13.36 -8.79
CA GLU A 188 -19.60 13.65 -10.19
C GLU A 188 -18.79 14.94 -10.32
N GLU A 189 -19.15 15.99 -9.56
CA GLU A 189 -18.37 17.22 -9.50
C GLU A 189 -16.96 16.95 -8.96
N GLY A 190 -16.84 16.12 -7.91
CA GLY A 190 -15.55 15.72 -7.35
C GLY A 190 -14.68 14.98 -8.37
N VAL A 191 -15.24 13.97 -9.03
CA VAL A 191 -14.55 13.21 -10.09
C VAL A 191 -14.10 14.14 -11.22
N GLN A 192 -14.99 15.01 -11.70
CA GLN A 192 -14.70 15.94 -12.78
C GLN A 192 -13.59 16.92 -12.41
N THR A 193 -13.66 17.50 -11.20
CA THR A 193 -12.69 18.50 -10.73
C THR A 193 -11.30 17.90 -10.59
N ILE A 194 -11.19 16.76 -9.88
CA ILE A 194 -9.92 16.08 -9.65
C ILE A 194 -9.31 15.64 -10.98
N THR A 195 -10.10 15.03 -11.87
CA THR A 195 -9.63 14.59 -13.18
C THR A 195 -9.14 15.76 -14.01
N LYS A 196 -9.91 16.86 -14.09
CA LYS A 196 -9.52 18.07 -14.82
C LYS A 196 -8.20 18.64 -14.32
N ASN A 197 -8.04 18.76 -13.00
CA ASN A 197 -6.84 19.34 -12.40
C ASN A 197 -5.60 18.45 -12.60
N LEU A 198 -5.75 17.12 -12.54
CA LEU A 198 -4.70 16.17 -12.87
C LEU A 198 -4.31 16.23 -14.35
N SER A 199 -5.28 16.32 -15.26
CA SER A 199 -5.01 16.50 -16.70
C SER A 199 -4.31 17.83 -17.02
N ALA A 200 -4.60 18.87 -16.23
CA ALA A 200 -3.93 20.17 -16.33
C ALA A 200 -2.56 20.20 -15.64
N GLN A 201 -2.10 19.08 -15.07
CA GLN A 201 -0.83 18.95 -14.35
C GLN A 201 -0.64 20.00 -13.24
N LYS A 202 -1.75 20.38 -12.57
CA LYS A 202 -1.75 21.40 -11.51
C LYS A 202 -0.80 20.98 -10.39
N GLY A 203 0.05 21.91 -9.95
CA GLY A 203 1.06 21.62 -8.92
C GLY A 203 2.18 20.67 -9.36
N ASN A 204 2.45 20.58 -10.67
CA ASN A 204 3.42 19.64 -11.26
C ASN A 204 3.11 18.17 -10.92
N THR A 205 1.82 17.83 -11.02
CA THR A 205 1.31 16.48 -10.80
C THR A 205 0.89 15.81 -12.10
N SER A 206 0.65 14.50 -12.07
CA SER A 206 -0.02 13.80 -13.17
C SER A 206 -0.84 12.61 -12.66
N ALA A 207 -1.87 12.24 -13.41
CA ALA A 207 -2.66 11.04 -13.13
C ALA A 207 -1.85 9.79 -13.49
N VAL A 208 -1.71 8.86 -12.54
CA VAL A 208 -1.11 7.53 -12.77
C VAL A 208 -2.18 6.50 -13.05
N TYR A 209 -3.25 6.49 -12.25
CA TYR A 209 -4.42 5.64 -12.42
C TYR A 209 -5.64 6.29 -11.80
N ALA A 210 -6.82 5.83 -12.21
CA ALA A 210 -8.08 6.13 -11.55
C ALA A 210 -8.95 4.87 -11.51
N LEU A 211 -9.60 4.61 -10.37
CA LEU A 211 -10.71 3.67 -10.27
C LEU A 211 -11.92 4.46 -9.81
N VAL A 212 -12.99 4.45 -10.60
CA VAL A 212 -14.24 5.15 -10.30
C VAL A 212 -15.36 4.12 -10.29
N ASP A 213 -16.01 3.97 -9.15
CA ASP A 213 -17.19 3.14 -8.97
C ASP A 213 -18.41 4.02 -8.74
N GLU A 214 -19.15 4.27 -9.82
CA GLU A 214 -20.34 5.13 -9.81
C GLU A 214 -21.47 4.57 -8.94
N GLN A 215 -21.54 3.25 -8.76
CA GLN A 215 -22.61 2.62 -8.01
C GLN A 215 -22.47 2.87 -6.51
N SER A 216 -21.27 2.66 -5.95
CA SER A 216 -20.98 2.93 -4.54
C SER A 216 -20.56 4.37 -4.29
N LYS A 217 -20.39 5.19 -5.33
CA LYS A 217 -19.89 6.56 -5.27
C LYS A 217 -18.54 6.63 -4.57
N ASN A 218 -17.63 5.73 -4.96
CA ASN A 218 -16.25 5.73 -4.50
C ASN A 218 -15.30 5.86 -5.68
N ALA A 219 -14.27 6.70 -5.55
CA ALA A 219 -13.21 6.82 -6.53
C ALA A 219 -11.85 6.97 -5.87
N VAL A 220 -10.82 6.34 -6.42
CA VAL A 220 -9.42 6.53 -6.00
C VAL A 220 -8.57 6.95 -7.19
N PHE A 221 -7.72 7.96 -6.98
CA PHE A 221 -6.83 8.52 -7.99
C PHE A 221 -5.38 8.40 -7.51
N GLY A 222 -4.54 7.72 -8.29
CA GLY A 222 -3.10 7.70 -8.07
C GLY A 222 -2.45 8.95 -8.68
N VAL A 223 -1.73 9.71 -7.86
CA VAL A 223 -1.17 11.02 -8.20
C VAL A 223 0.35 10.98 -8.12
N ALA A 224 1.01 11.14 -9.26
CA ALA A 224 2.45 11.37 -9.31
C ALA A 224 2.73 12.83 -8.92
N MET A 225 3.70 13.06 -8.03
CA MET A 225 4.08 14.40 -7.56
C MET A 225 5.49 14.73 -8.04
N GLY A 226 5.60 15.40 -9.19
CA GLY A 226 6.87 15.64 -9.87
C GLY A 226 7.63 16.90 -9.42
N ASP A 227 7.09 17.70 -8.50
CA ASP A 227 7.72 18.93 -8.02
C ASP A 227 9.06 18.66 -7.31
N GLN A 228 10.10 19.43 -7.66
CA GLN A 228 11.46 19.22 -7.16
C GLN A 228 11.65 19.58 -5.68
N LYS A 229 10.74 20.38 -5.11
CA LYS A 229 10.84 20.88 -3.73
C LYS A 229 9.78 20.27 -2.82
N THR A 230 8.60 19.99 -3.37
CA THR A 230 7.44 19.53 -2.58
C THR A 230 6.95 18.13 -2.98
N GLY A 231 7.49 17.54 -4.05
CA GLY A 231 7.09 16.25 -4.59
C GLY A 231 8.08 15.12 -4.30
N GLU A 232 7.88 14.00 -4.99
CA GLU A 232 8.68 12.78 -4.92
C GLU A 232 10.20 13.01 -5.07
N PRO A 233 10.69 13.86 -6.01
CA PRO A 233 12.13 14.14 -6.14
C PRO A 233 12.78 14.69 -4.86
N PHE A 234 12.01 15.33 -4.00
CA PHE A 234 12.52 15.88 -2.74
C PHE A 234 12.63 14.80 -1.66
N PHE A 235 11.56 14.03 -1.43
CA PHE A 235 11.50 13.15 -0.25
C PHE A 235 11.97 11.71 -0.52
N LEU A 236 11.79 11.16 -1.73
CA LEU A 236 12.15 9.76 -2.00
C LEU A 236 13.65 9.46 -1.85
N PRO A 237 14.59 10.32 -2.31
CA PRO A 237 16.01 10.11 -2.05
C PRO A 237 16.37 10.10 -0.56
N VAL A 238 15.57 10.76 0.28
CA VAL A 238 15.82 10.87 1.72
C VAL A 238 15.28 9.67 2.48
N ILE A 239 14.07 9.20 2.16
CA ILE A 239 13.43 8.09 2.88
C ILE A 239 13.71 6.72 2.27
N GLY A 240 14.22 6.67 1.04
CA GLY A 240 14.74 5.47 0.40
C GLY A 240 14.00 5.09 -0.88
N GLU A 241 14.67 5.29 -2.01
CA GLU A 241 14.20 4.91 -3.34
C GLU A 241 14.02 3.39 -3.53
N ALA A 242 14.47 2.54 -2.60
CA ALA A 242 14.18 1.11 -2.66
C ALA A 242 12.68 0.79 -2.48
N HIS A 243 11.90 1.72 -1.92
CA HIS A 243 10.49 1.56 -1.62
C HIS A 243 9.59 2.15 -2.72
N LEU A 244 9.99 2.13 -4.01
CA LEU A 244 9.22 2.73 -5.12
C LEU A 244 7.75 2.29 -5.15
N SER A 245 7.47 1.03 -4.82
CA SER A 245 6.12 0.46 -4.73
C SER A 245 5.24 1.10 -3.64
N ALA A 246 5.77 2.03 -2.83
CA ALA A 246 5.02 2.91 -1.95
C ALA A 246 4.26 4.01 -2.72
N MET A 247 4.68 4.32 -3.94
CA MET A 247 4.12 5.39 -4.76
C MET A 247 3.12 4.82 -5.78
N PRO A 248 2.27 5.66 -6.42
CA PRO A 248 2.01 7.08 -6.13
C PRO A 248 1.21 7.28 -4.83
N TYR A 249 1.07 8.53 -4.37
CA TYR A 249 0.09 8.90 -3.35
C TYR A 249 -1.33 8.94 -3.93
N GLU A 250 -2.33 8.83 -3.06
CA GLU A 250 -3.72 8.66 -3.49
C GLU A 250 -4.66 9.73 -2.92
N ILE A 251 -5.58 10.20 -3.76
CA ILE A 251 -6.81 10.87 -3.35
C ILE A 251 -7.94 9.83 -3.40
N ILE A 252 -8.75 9.77 -2.34
CA ILE A 252 -9.97 8.96 -2.28
C ILE A 252 -11.18 9.88 -2.15
N LEU A 253 -12.14 9.74 -3.04
CA LEU A 253 -13.42 10.43 -3.04
C LEU A 253 -14.51 9.44 -2.66
N SER A 254 -15.20 9.71 -1.56
CA SER A 254 -16.27 8.87 -1.02
C SER A 254 -17.54 9.71 -0.89
N GLY A 255 -18.53 9.43 -1.73
CA GLY A 255 -19.66 10.34 -1.97
C GLY A 255 -19.16 11.71 -2.40
N GLU A 256 -19.43 12.72 -1.59
CA GLU A 256 -19.04 14.11 -1.87
C GLU A 256 -17.66 14.49 -1.30
N THR A 257 -17.04 13.64 -0.48
CA THR A 257 -15.86 14.02 0.31
C THR A 257 -14.58 13.45 -0.29
N ALA A 258 -13.70 14.32 -0.77
CA ALA A 258 -12.34 13.95 -1.14
C ALA A 258 -11.42 14.02 0.08
N THR A 259 -10.68 12.95 0.31
CA THR A 259 -9.72 12.81 1.38
C THR A 259 -8.41 12.20 0.89
N MET A 260 -7.39 12.24 1.74
CA MET A 260 -6.16 11.46 1.60
C MET A 260 -5.77 10.90 2.97
N LEU A 261 -4.98 9.82 2.99
CA LEU A 261 -4.34 9.40 4.23
C LEU A 261 -3.38 10.49 4.70
N HIS A 262 -3.36 10.74 6.00
CA HIS A 262 -2.44 11.70 6.57
C HIS A 262 -0.99 11.35 6.20
N GLY A 263 -0.20 12.34 5.74
CA GLY A 263 1.14 12.08 5.20
C GLY A 263 2.06 11.40 6.23
N ARG A 264 1.96 11.81 7.51
CA ARG A 264 2.71 11.19 8.61
C ARG A 264 2.34 9.71 8.80
N PHE A 265 1.05 9.38 8.78
CA PHE A 265 0.56 7.98 8.86
C PHE A 265 1.10 7.16 7.68
N ARG A 266 0.91 7.65 6.46
CA ARG A 266 1.26 6.93 5.24
C ARG A 266 2.77 6.68 5.14
N ILE A 267 3.60 7.67 5.46
CA ILE A 267 5.06 7.52 5.49
C ILE A 267 5.48 6.50 6.53
N ALA A 268 4.98 6.60 7.76
CA ALA A 268 5.38 5.67 8.83
C ALA A 268 4.99 4.21 8.52
N LEU A 269 3.81 4.01 7.91
CA LEU A 269 3.34 2.69 7.52
C LEU A 269 4.17 2.09 6.37
N HIS A 270 4.55 2.89 5.39
CA HIS A 270 5.30 2.42 4.22
C HIS A 270 6.83 2.42 4.42
N TRP A 271 7.34 3.04 5.48
CA TRP A 271 8.74 2.94 5.92
C TRP A 271 8.81 2.64 7.42
N PRO A 272 8.43 1.43 7.87
CA PRO A 272 8.45 1.10 9.30
C PRO A 272 9.88 1.08 9.88
N SER A 273 10.90 0.95 9.04
CA SER A 273 12.31 1.09 9.42
C SER A 273 12.83 2.53 9.44
N LEU A 274 12.00 3.53 9.14
CA LEU A 274 12.41 4.94 9.11
C LEU A 274 12.76 5.44 10.50
N THR A 275 13.95 6.01 10.63
CA THR A 275 14.41 6.62 11.89
C THR A 275 13.85 8.03 12.05
N MET A 276 13.72 8.51 13.28
CA MET A 276 13.36 9.91 13.57
C MET A 276 14.34 10.92 12.95
N VAL A 277 15.62 10.56 12.88
CA VAL A 277 16.67 11.38 12.27
C VAL A 277 16.40 11.55 10.78
N THR A 278 16.04 10.48 10.09
CA THR A 278 15.66 10.55 8.67
C THR A 278 14.35 11.29 8.48
N PHE A 279 13.34 11.02 9.32
CA PHE A 279 12.03 11.67 9.23
C PHE A 279 12.11 13.19 9.42
N THR A 280 12.99 13.68 10.31
CA THR A 280 13.15 15.12 10.52
C THR A 280 13.64 15.85 9.27
N LYS A 281 14.38 15.18 8.38
CA LYS A 281 14.83 15.76 7.10
C LYS A 281 13.69 16.01 6.12
N ILE A 282 12.56 15.34 6.31
CA ILE A 282 11.35 15.46 5.48
C ILE A 282 10.14 15.96 6.29
N ILE A 283 10.38 16.72 7.36
CA ILE A 283 9.31 17.16 8.27
C ILE A 283 8.23 18.02 7.58
N SER A 284 8.59 18.74 6.52
CA SER A 284 7.64 19.52 5.72
C SER A 284 6.78 18.65 4.79
N THR A 285 7.27 17.47 4.41
CA THR A 285 6.70 16.63 3.36
C THR A 285 5.24 16.26 3.61
N PRO A 286 4.78 15.86 4.81
CA PRO A 286 3.36 15.62 5.05
C PRO A 286 2.46 16.82 4.69
N GLY A 287 2.88 18.03 5.05
CA GLY A 287 2.12 19.25 4.75
C GLY A 287 2.25 19.70 3.28
N ASP A 288 3.38 19.43 2.64
CA ASP A 288 3.60 19.65 1.20
C ASP A 288 2.68 18.76 0.35
N ILE A 289 2.56 17.48 0.72
CA ILE A 289 1.66 16.53 0.06
C ILE A 289 0.21 16.98 0.26
N GLU A 290 -0.19 17.34 1.48
CA GLU A 290 -1.55 17.84 1.75
C GLU A 290 -1.89 19.05 0.88
N ARG A 291 -1.03 20.07 0.82
CA ARG A 291 -1.26 21.26 -0.03
C ARG A 291 -1.39 20.89 -1.50
N THR A 292 -0.52 20.01 -1.98
CA THR A 292 -0.54 19.54 -3.37
C THR A 292 -1.85 18.83 -3.69
N MET A 293 -2.25 17.86 -2.86
CA MET A 293 -3.50 17.12 -3.04
C MET A 293 -4.75 17.99 -2.88
N ARG A 294 -4.74 18.96 -1.95
CA ARG A 294 -5.84 19.91 -1.78
C ARG A 294 -6.04 20.76 -3.02
N SER A 295 -4.95 21.22 -3.63
CA SER A 295 -5.01 21.99 -4.87
C SER A 295 -5.66 21.20 -6.02
N LEU A 296 -5.57 19.87 -6.03
CA LEU A 296 -6.22 19.02 -7.05
C LEU A 296 -7.73 18.89 -6.84
N ALA A 297 -8.21 19.06 -5.61
CA ALA A 297 -9.64 19.09 -5.32
C ALA A 297 -10.25 20.48 -5.56
N GLU A 298 -9.45 21.55 -5.58
CA GLU A 298 -9.90 22.94 -5.73
C GLU A 298 -10.34 23.32 -7.16
#